data_AF-A0A2K3MZ85-F1
#
_entry.id   AF-A0A2K3MZ85-F1
#
_cell.length_a   1.000
_cell.length_b   1.000
_cell.length_c   1.000
_cell.angle_alpha   90.00
_cell.angle_beta   90.00
_cell.angle_gamma   90.00
#
_symmetry.space_group_name_H-M   'P 1'
#
loop_
_entity.id
_entity.type
_entity.pdbx_description
1 polymer ?
#
loop_
_entity_poly.entity_id
_entity_poly.type
_entity_poly.pdbx_seq_one_letter_code
_entity_poly.pdbx_strand_id
1 'polypeptide(L)'
;MDSPKVVETGLSQMLSLLVDGSLETEFDVHLIGGFEEVSPQHDNGGDVSESDADLDSYSLPLCSKIVHTLWSREEKFHIRTTCVLGHNTKRDSEGNTYPIFNGFVVETATGTVIPACFDRSSRCPDEIVRRIRVSASYEDTSWNGKLLATYDTATDCFKIAPCSWTRRQYQIALSLQHYSDSEILSICSTSPTAEGPDFVDNLRRQWNYLIEHPHWMETFPKKQPRIFTRSADGRWKKC
;
A
#
# COMPACT_ATOMS: atom_id res chain seq x y z
N MET A 1 2.41 9.04 -6.46
CA MET A 1 1.42 7.99 -6.10
C MET A 1 0.15 8.61 -5.53
N ASP A 2 0.25 9.71 -4.78
CA ASP A 2 -0.92 10.44 -4.33
C ASP A 2 -1.50 11.35 -5.43
N SER A 3 -2.48 10.87 -6.20
CA SER A 3 -3.24 11.70 -7.14
C SER A 3 -4.63 11.12 -7.42
N PRO A 4 -5.63 11.97 -7.77
CA PRO A 4 -6.96 11.48 -8.16
C PRO A 4 -6.90 10.46 -9.30
N LYS A 5 -5.98 10.66 -10.26
CA LYS A 5 -5.78 9.74 -11.39
C LYS A 5 -5.37 8.34 -10.95
N VAL A 6 -4.56 8.21 -9.89
CA VAL A 6 -4.14 6.90 -9.37
C VAL A 6 -5.33 6.17 -8.74
N VAL A 7 -6.15 6.88 -7.95
CA VAL A 7 -7.37 6.32 -7.35
C VAL A 7 -8.33 5.83 -8.43
N GLU A 8 -8.61 6.67 -9.42
CA GLU A 8 -9.49 6.33 -10.55
C GLU A 8 -8.96 5.15 -11.38
N THR A 9 -7.65 5.11 -11.61
CA THR A 9 -6.99 3.98 -12.30
C THR A 9 -7.15 2.68 -11.50
N GLY A 10 -7.00 2.75 -10.18
CA GLY A 10 -7.13 1.59 -9.29
C GLY A 10 -8.55 1.05 -9.26
N LEU A 11 -9.53 1.93 -9.09
CA LEU A 11 -10.94 1.55 -9.07
C LEU A 11 -11.38 0.96 -10.41
N SER A 12 -10.99 1.58 -11.53
CA SER A 12 -11.27 1.06 -12.88
C SER A 12 -10.69 -0.34 -13.09
N GLN A 13 -9.46 -0.59 -12.62
CA GLN A 13 -8.85 -1.93 -12.69
C GLN A 13 -9.60 -2.95 -11.86
N MET A 14 -10.00 -2.60 -10.63
CA MET A 14 -10.76 -3.52 -9.77
C MET A 14 -12.09 -3.92 -10.43
N LEU A 15 -12.83 -2.93 -10.94
CA LEU A 15 -14.13 -3.16 -11.57
C LEU A 15 -14.03 -3.97 -12.87
N SER A 16 -12.96 -3.76 -13.65
CA SER A 16 -12.71 -4.55 -14.87
C SER A 16 -12.50 -6.05 -14.64
N LEU A 17 -12.23 -6.46 -13.39
CA LEU A 17 -12.08 -7.87 -13.02
C LEU A 17 -13.40 -8.51 -12.60
N LEU A 18 -14.44 -7.71 -12.32
CA LEU A 18 -15.68 -8.17 -11.68
C LEU A 18 -16.88 -8.26 -12.63
N VAL A 19 -16.91 -7.54 -13.76
CA VAL A 19 -18.12 -7.44 -14.60
C VAL A 19 -17.81 -7.34 -16.10
N ASP A 20 -18.57 -8.09 -16.91
CA ASP A 20 -18.75 -7.91 -18.37
C ASP A 20 -19.55 -6.62 -18.70
N GLY A 21 -19.24 -5.49 -18.06
CA GLY A 21 -19.78 -4.18 -18.42
C GLY A 21 -21.27 -3.91 -18.09
N SER A 22 -21.90 -4.68 -17.21
CA SER A 22 -23.27 -4.40 -16.76
C SER A 22 -23.31 -3.29 -15.70
N LEU A 23 -23.82 -2.12 -16.08
CA LEU A 23 -24.01 -0.96 -15.18
C LEU A 23 -25.06 -1.20 -14.07
N GLU A 24 -25.82 -2.29 -14.13
CA GLU A 24 -26.80 -2.66 -13.09
C GLU A 24 -26.15 -3.38 -11.90
N THR A 25 -24.86 -3.71 -11.95
CA THR A 25 -24.17 -4.33 -10.82
C THR A 25 -23.93 -3.30 -9.73
N GLU A 26 -24.39 -3.62 -8.51
CA GLU A 26 -24.18 -2.81 -7.31
C GLU A 26 -23.04 -3.37 -6.48
N PHE A 27 -22.23 -2.49 -5.88
CA PHE A 27 -21.02 -2.87 -5.15
C PHE A 27 -21.08 -2.43 -3.70
N ASP A 28 -20.89 -3.37 -2.78
CA ASP A 28 -20.66 -3.05 -1.38
C ASP A 28 -19.22 -2.57 -1.17
N VAL A 29 -19.07 -1.43 -0.49
CA VAL A 29 -17.77 -0.78 -0.25
C VAL A 29 -17.47 -0.73 1.25
N HIS A 30 -16.27 -1.19 1.61
CA HIS A 30 -15.69 -1.04 2.93
C HIS A 30 -14.45 -0.14 2.82
N LEU A 31 -14.56 1.07 3.36
CA LEU A 31 -13.47 2.05 3.37
C LEU A 31 -12.83 2.08 4.77
N ILE A 32 -11.60 1.59 4.87
CA ILE A 32 -10.94 1.32 6.14
C ILE A 32 -9.45 1.70 6.05
N GLY A 33 -8.92 2.37 7.07
CA GLY A 33 -7.51 2.73 7.20
C GLY A 33 -7.26 4.24 7.31
N GLY A 34 -5.99 4.63 7.29
CA GLY A 34 -5.58 5.99 7.62
C GLY A 34 -5.89 6.35 9.08
N PHE A 35 -5.43 7.52 9.49
CA PHE A 35 -5.71 8.10 10.80
C PHE A 35 -5.59 9.63 10.69
N GLU A 36 -6.03 10.36 11.71
CA GLU A 36 -5.82 11.80 11.77
C GLU A 36 -4.39 12.07 12.21
N GLU A 37 -3.56 12.47 11.26
CA GLU A 37 -2.23 12.99 11.51
C GLU A 37 -2.36 14.38 12.15
N VAL A 38 -1.86 14.55 13.38
CA VAL A 38 -1.88 15.83 14.08
C VAL A 38 -0.56 16.54 13.85
N SER A 39 -0.61 17.75 13.30
CA SER A 39 0.53 18.65 13.35
C SER A 39 0.77 19.05 14.83
N PRO A 40 1.99 18.90 15.35
CA PRO A 40 2.30 19.33 16.71
C PRO A 40 2.41 20.87 16.76
N GLN A 41 1.25 21.56 16.76
CA GLN A 41 1.04 22.93 17.27
C GLN A 41 -0.41 23.38 17.05
N HIS A 42 -1.17 23.56 18.15
CA HIS A 42 -1.75 24.85 18.56
C HIS A 42 -2.73 24.67 19.74
N ASP A 43 -2.19 24.32 20.91
CA ASP A 43 -2.75 24.81 22.18
C ASP A 43 -2.27 26.26 22.35
N ASN A 44 -2.93 27.20 21.67
CA ASN A 44 -3.01 28.59 22.09
C ASN A 44 -4.05 29.31 21.23
N GLY A 45 -5.12 29.78 21.87
CA GLY A 45 -6.22 30.52 21.26
C GLY A 45 -5.77 31.84 20.63
N GLY A 46 -5.28 31.75 19.40
CA GLY A 46 -4.96 32.88 18.53
C GLY A 46 -5.68 32.67 17.20
N ASP A 47 -6.45 33.68 16.81
CA ASP A 47 -7.13 33.82 15.53
C ASP A 47 -6.07 33.77 14.40
N VAL A 48 -5.96 32.65 13.69
CA VAL A 48 -5.01 32.47 12.58
C VAL A 48 -5.74 31.91 11.36
N SER A 49 -5.99 32.81 10.42
CA SER A 49 -6.11 32.64 8.96
C SER A 49 -6.03 31.19 8.44
N GLU A 50 -7.11 30.74 7.78
CA GLU A 50 -7.29 29.49 7.01
C GLU A 50 -6.40 29.37 5.76
N SER A 51 -5.12 29.73 5.83
CA SER A 51 -4.18 29.49 4.73
C SER A 51 -2.88 28.87 5.24
N ASP A 52 -2.57 27.69 4.69
CA ASP A 52 -1.32 26.91 4.80
C ASP A 52 -1.12 25.91 5.97
N ALA A 53 -2.15 25.54 6.74
CA ALA A 53 -2.05 24.46 7.75
C ALA A 53 -2.25 23.01 7.19
N ASP A 54 -2.37 22.84 5.87
CA ASP A 54 -3.00 21.65 5.27
C ASP A 54 -2.01 20.70 4.53
N LEU A 55 -0.71 20.75 4.85
CA LEU A 55 0.32 20.04 4.08
C LEU A 55 0.91 18.77 4.72
N ASP A 56 0.61 18.47 5.97
CA ASP A 56 1.24 17.34 6.69
C ASP A 56 0.33 16.11 6.88
N SER A 57 -0.92 16.15 6.42
CA SER A 57 -1.84 15.00 6.53
C SER A 57 -1.92 14.24 5.21
N TYR A 58 -1.45 12.99 5.16
CA TYR A 58 -1.58 12.14 3.97
C TYR A 58 -2.94 11.42 3.92
N SER A 59 -3.46 11.05 5.09
CA SER A 59 -4.67 10.24 5.22
C SER A 59 -5.95 10.95 4.74
N LEU A 60 -6.17 12.21 5.15
CA LEU A 60 -7.39 12.95 4.78
C LEU A 60 -7.48 13.25 3.28
N PRO A 61 -6.44 13.79 2.61
CA PRO A 61 -6.48 14.01 1.17
C PRO A 61 -6.71 12.71 0.38
N LEU A 62 -6.11 11.60 0.79
CA LEU A 62 -6.32 10.30 0.14
C LEU A 62 -7.77 9.81 0.32
N CYS A 63 -8.30 9.88 1.54
CA CYS A 63 -9.68 9.51 1.83
C CYS A 63 -10.67 10.32 0.97
N SER A 64 -10.48 11.65 0.92
CA SER A 64 -11.31 12.54 0.10
C SER A 64 -11.24 12.19 -1.39
N LYS A 65 -10.06 11.88 -1.93
CA LYS A 65 -9.90 11.44 -3.32
C LYS A 65 -10.66 10.13 -3.59
N ILE A 66 -10.62 9.16 -2.67
CA ILE A 66 -11.35 7.88 -2.80
C ILE A 66 -12.86 8.12 -2.80
N VAL A 67 -13.37 8.85 -1.81
CA VAL A 67 -14.82 9.14 -1.69
C VAL A 67 -15.32 9.91 -2.91
N HIS A 68 -14.60 10.95 -3.34
CA HIS A 68 -14.96 11.71 -4.53
C HIS A 68 -14.99 10.83 -5.78
N THR A 69 -13.99 9.94 -5.95
CA THR A 69 -13.93 9.04 -7.10
C THR A 69 -15.13 8.10 -7.12
N LEU A 70 -15.46 7.46 -6.00
CA LEU A 70 -16.65 6.61 -5.88
C LEU A 70 -17.95 7.36 -6.21
N TRP A 71 -18.08 8.60 -5.73
CA TRP A 71 -19.25 9.43 -5.98
C TRP A 71 -19.38 9.88 -7.44
N SER A 72 -18.26 10.12 -8.13
CA SER A 72 -18.24 10.64 -9.50
C SER A 72 -18.50 9.59 -10.59
N ARG A 73 -18.57 8.32 -10.20
CA ARG A 73 -18.68 7.18 -11.11
C ARG A 73 -20.13 6.81 -11.40
N GLU A 74 -20.36 6.17 -12.54
CA GLU A 74 -21.69 5.72 -12.97
C GLU A 74 -22.14 4.45 -12.24
N GLU A 75 -21.20 3.62 -11.79
CA GLU A 75 -21.48 2.41 -11.02
C GLU A 75 -22.10 2.74 -9.65
N LYS A 76 -22.97 1.86 -9.14
CA LYS A 76 -23.66 2.06 -7.86
C LYS A 76 -22.83 1.47 -6.70
N PHE A 77 -22.41 2.32 -5.77
CA PHE A 77 -21.64 1.93 -4.59
C PHE A 77 -22.44 2.11 -3.29
N HIS A 78 -22.55 1.04 -2.51
CA HIS A 78 -23.16 1.03 -1.18
C HIS A 78 -22.08 1.00 -0.12
N ILE A 79 -21.89 2.11 0.58
CA ILE A 79 -20.91 2.18 1.67
C ILE A 79 -21.44 1.38 2.87
N ARG A 80 -20.82 0.22 3.15
CA ARG A 80 -21.18 -0.67 4.26
C ARG A 80 -20.38 -0.38 5.53
N THR A 81 -19.13 0.03 5.37
CA THR A 81 -18.25 0.31 6.51
C THR A 81 -17.36 1.49 6.21
N THR A 82 -17.30 2.45 7.13
CA THR A 82 -16.36 3.57 7.13
C THR A 82 -15.62 3.59 8.46
N CYS A 83 -14.35 3.16 8.44
CA CYS A 83 -13.46 3.22 9.60
C CYS A 83 -12.14 3.82 9.16
N VAL A 84 -12.18 5.14 8.94
CA VAL A 84 -11.06 5.95 8.46
C VAL A 84 -10.87 7.18 9.34
N LEU A 85 -9.69 7.80 9.25
CA LEU A 85 -9.38 9.06 9.96
C LEU A 85 -9.71 8.93 11.45
N GLY A 86 -10.47 9.87 12.04
CA GLY A 86 -10.85 9.86 13.46
C GLY A 86 -11.47 8.55 13.95
N HIS A 87 -12.19 7.81 13.10
CA HIS A 87 -12.75 6.50 13.45
C HIS A 87 -11.68 5.39 13.60
N ASN A 88 -10.49 5.61 13.07
CA ASN A 88 -9.33 4.74 13.22
C ASN A 88 -8.17 5.46 13.95
N THR A 89 -8.38 6.59 14.62
CA THR A 89 -7.31 7.30 15.34
C THR A 89 -7.29 6.92 16.82
N LYS A 90 -6.09 6.67 17.36
CA LYS A 90 -5.82 6.68 18.81
C LYS A 90 -4.65 7.60 19.13
N ARG A 91 -4.58 8.05 20.38
CA ARG A 91 -3.53 8.92 20.91
C ARG A 91 -2.77 8.23 22.03
N ASP A 92 -1.47 8.46 22.12
CA ASP A 92 -0.65 7.99 23.23
C ASP A 92 -0.58 9.07 24.34
N SER A 93 0.18 8.77 25.40
CA SER A 93 0.39 9.70 26.52
C SER A 93 1.14 10.97 26.15
N GLU A 94 1.88 10.96 25.02
CA GLU A 94 2.64 12.09 24.51
C GLU A 94 1.82 12.92 23.50
N GLY A 95 0.60 12.48 23.19
CA GLY A 95 -0.30 13.14 22.25
C GLY A 95 -0.11 12.72 20.79
N ASN A 96 0.82 11.80 20.50
CA ASN A 96 1.04 11.31 19.13
C ASN A 96 -0.18 10.50 18.67
N THR A 97 -0.57 10.72 17.42
CA THR A 97 -1.66 10.00 16.77
C THR A 97 -1.16 8.82 15.96
N TYR A 98 -1.86 7.71 16.04
CA TYR A 98 -1.55 6.49 15.31
C TYR A 98 -2.83 5.66 15.10
N PRO A 99 -2.87 4.75 14.13
CA PRO A 99 -4.08 4.02 13.80
C PRO A 99 -4.48 3.01 14.90
N ILE A 100 -5.78 2.82 15.14
CA ILE A 100 -6.32 1.82 16.08
C ILE A 100 -5.88 0.42 15.63
N PHE A 101 -6.02 0.13 14.33
CA PHE A 101 -5.50 -1.08 13.69
C PHE A 101 -4.89 -0.76 12.32
N ASN A 102 -3.91 -1.58 11.92
CA ASN A 102 -3.10 -1.40 10.70
C ASN A 102 -3.51 -2.32 9.54
N GLY A 103 -4.47 -3.22 9.76
CA GLY A 103 -4.86 -4.20 8.76
C GLY A 103 -6.18 -4.89 9.11
N PHE A 104 -6.74 -5.57 8.12
CA PHE A 104 -7.95 -6.35 8.22
C PHE A 104 -7.91 -7.54 7.26
N VAL A 105 -8.71 -8.56 7.54
CA VAL A 105 -9.03 -9.66 6.61
C VAL A 105 -10.47 -9.51 6.13
N VAL A 106 -10.74 -10.02 4.93
CA VAL A 106 -12.09 -10.18 4.39
C VAL A 106 -12.33 -11.66 4.15
N GLU A 107 -13.37 -12.22 4.75
CA GLU A 107 -13.83 -13.57 4.41
C GLU A 107 -14.60 -13.50 3.09
N THR A 108 -14.00 -14.01 2.01
CA THR A 108 -14.55 -13.85 0.65
C THR A 108 -15.90 -14.54 0.43
N ALA A 109 -16.22 -15.55 1.23
CA ALA A 109 -17.51 -16.25 1.14
C ALA A 109 -18.68 -15.45 1.74
N THR A 110 -18.41 -14.60 2.74
CA THR A 110 -19.46 -13.88 3.50
C THR A 110 -19.39 -12.36 3.35
N GLY A 111 -18.25 -11.83 2.89
CA GLY A 111 -17.96 -10.40 2.91
C GLY A 111 -17.64 -9.85 4.30
N THR A 112 -17.50 -10.70 5.31
CA THR A 112 -17.21 -10.25 6.69
C THR A 112 -15.81 -9.65 6.79
N VAL A 113 -15.73 -8.44 7.35
CA VAL A 113 -14.48 -7.70 7.55
C VAL A 113 -14.07 -7.74 9.01
N ILE A 114 -12.84 -8.15 9.29
CA ILE A 114 -12.33 -8.35 10.65
C ILE A 114 -10.94 -7.69 10.78
N PRO A 115 -10.71 -6.81 11.78
CA PRO A 115 -9.36 -6.29 12.06
C PRO A 115 -8.34 -7.42 12.27
N ALA A 116 -7.16 -7.28 11.68
CA ALA A 116 -6.14 -8.31 11.68
C ALA A 116 -4.73 -7.72 11.67
N CYS A 117 -3.77 -8.48 12.22
CA CYS A 117 -2.35 -8.18 12.15
C CYS A 117 -1.63 -9.31 11.42
N PHE A 118 -0.71 -8.96 10.54
CA PHE A 118 0.01 -9.89 9.67
C PHE A 118 1.50 -9.83 9.98
N ASP A 119 1.98 -10.85 10.68
CA ASP A 119 3.42 -11.02 10.86
C ASP A 119 4.11 -11.32 9.53
N ARG A 120 5.44 -11.29 9.55
CA ARG A 120 6.28 -11.54 8.37
C ARG A 120 5.99 -12.89 7.67
N SER A 121 5.58 -13.91 8.41
CA SER A 121 5.33 -15.25 7.86
C SER A 121 4.06 -15.33 7.01
N SER A 122 3.13 -14.39 7.20
CA SER A 122 1.80 -14.39 6.57
C SER A 122 1.69 -13.56 5.28
N ARG A 123 2.73 -12.82 4.87
CA ARG A 123 2.67 -11.80 3.80
C ARG A 123 2.65 -12.32 2.37
N CYS A 124 2.35 -13.61 2.18
CA CYS A 124 2.32 -14.32 0.89
C CYS A 124 3.71 -14.34 0.20
N PRO A 125 3.92 -15.12 -0.88
CA PRO A 125 5.27 -15.44 -1.31
C PRO A 125 5.99 -14.23 -1.90
N ASP A 126 7.32 -14.28 -1.83
CA ASP A 126 8.24 -13.35 -2.50
C ASP A 126 7.98 -11.86 -2.16
N GLU A 127 7.65 -11.64 -0.88
CA GLU A 127 7.28 -10.34 -0.32
C GLU A 127 8.28 -9.23 -0.67
N ILE A 128 9.59 -9.50 -0.63
CA ILE A 128 10.63 -8.50 -0.97
C ILE A 128 10.53 -8.03 -2.42
N VAL A 129 10.40 -8.94 -3.38
CA VAL A 129 10.30 -8.59 -4.81
C VAL A 129 9.02 -7.80 -5.07
N ARG A 130 7.90 -8.19 -4.43
CA ARG A 130 6.62 -7.46 -4.54
C ARG A 130 6.71 -6.05 -3.96
N ARG A 131 7.46 -5.85 -2.88
CA ARG A 131 7.71 -4.51 -2.33
C ARG A 131 8.58 -3.69 -3.26
N ILE A 132 9.66 -4.25 -3.79
CA ILE A 132 10.56 -3.58 -4.75
C ILE A 132 9.78 -3.03 -5.95
N ARG A 133 8.81 -3.80 -6.48
CA ARG A 133 7.90 -3.32 -7.53
C ARG A 133 7.26 -1.98 -7.18
N VAL A 134 6.83 -1.81 -5.93
CA VAL A 134 6.12 -0.61 -5.47
C VAL A 134 7.09 0.50 -5.04
N SER A 135 8.20 0.15 -4.38
CA SER A 135 9.10 1.12 -3.73
C SER A 135 10.27 1.58 -4.60
N ALA A 136 10.84 0.69 -5.42
CA ALA A 136 12.07 0.95 -6.16
C ALA A 136 11.89 0.91 -7.69
N SER A 137 10.88 0.21 -8.21
CA SER A 137 10.62 0.13 -9.65
C SER A 137 9.82 1.31 -10.23
N TYR A 138 9.84 2.48 -9.59
CA TYR A 138 9.07 3.65 -10.04
C TYR A 138 9.58 4.25 -11.37
N GLU A 139 10.80 3.93 -11.80
CA GLU A 139 11.35 4.32 -13.12
C GLU A 139 10.96 3.33 -14.24
N ASP A 140 10.32 2.21 -13.91
CA ASP A 140 9.89 1.21 -14.89
C ASP A 140 8.56 1.60 -15.56
N THR A 141 8.66 2.13 -16.78
CA THR A 141 7.49 2.59 -17.53
C THR A 141 6.54 1.47 -17.96
N SER A 142 6.96 0.19 -17.91
CA SER A 142 6.07 -0.94 -18.22
C SER A 142 4.95 -1.13 -17.19
N TRP A 143 5.10 -0.50 -16.02
CA TRP A 143 4.15 -0.48 -14.91
C TRP A 143 3.27 0.79 -14.87
N ASN A 144 3.44 1.71 -15.81
CA ASN A 144 2.62 2.92 -15.87
C ASN A 144 1.14 2.55 -15.94
N GLY A 145 0.37 3.03 -14.95
CA GLY A 145 -1.05 2.77 -14.85
C GLY A 145 -1.39 1.31 -14.54
N LYS A 146 -0.52 0.52 -13.91
CA LYS A 146 -0.81 -0.86 -13.46
C LYS A 146 -0.66 -0.96 -11.94
N LEU A 147 -1.78 -1.07 -11.22
CA LEU A 147 -1.79 -1.13 -9.76
C LEU A 147 -2.02 -2.56 -9.25
N LEU A 148 -2.90 -3.32 -9.92
CA LEU A 148 -3.27 -4.70 -9.58
C LEU A 148 -2.54 -5.69 -10.49
N ALA A 149 -1.66 -6.55 -9.96
CA ALA A 149 -0.98 -7.54 -10.82
C ALA A 149 -0.40 -8.77 -10.12
N THR A 150 -0.74 -9.05 -8.86
CA THR A 150 0.02 -10.05 -8.09
C THR A 150 -0.64 -11.43 -8.05
N TYR A 151 -1.96 -11.51 -8.07
CA TYR A 151 -2.71 -12.75 -7.86
C TYR A 151 -3.67 -13.02 -9.01
N ASP A 152 -3.61 -14.23 -9.57
CA ASP A 152 -4.52 -14.73 -10.60
C ASP A 152 -5.57 -15.61 -9.93
N THR A 153 -6.80 -15.10 -9.87
CA THR A 153 -7.94 -15.78 -9.25
C THR A 153 -8.42 -16.98 -10.06
N ALA A 154 -8.24 -16.97 -11.39
CA ALA A 154 -8.69 -18.06 -12.25
C ALA A 154 -7.83 -19.32 -12.08
N THR A 155 -6.54 -19.15 -11.77
CA THR A 155 -5.60 -20.26 -11.63
C THR A 155 -5.04 -20.45 -10.22
N ASP A 156 -5.59 -19.78 -9.20
CA ASP A 156 -5.15 -19.82 -7.79
C ASP A 156 -3.60 -19.74 -7.65
N CYS A 157 -3.02 -18.70 -8.23
CA CYS A 157 -1.57 -18.54 -8.20
C CYS A 157 -1.12 -17.09 -8.11
N PHE A 158 0.03 -16.88 -7.46
CA PHE A 158 0.73 -15.60 -7.54
C PHE A 158 1.56 -15.56 -8.83
N LYS A 159 1.32 -14.53 -9.66
CA LYS A 159 2.11 -14.25 -10.87
C LYS A 159 2.79 -12.90 -10.69
N ILE A 160 3.99 -12.91 -10.14
CA ILE A 160 4.76 -11.68 -9.93
C ILE A 160 5.43 -11.33 -11.25
N ALA A 161 4.83 -10.39 -11.98
CA ALA A 161 5.35 -9.93 -13.26
C ALA A 161 6.70 -9.20 -13.09
N PRO A 162 7.57 -9.22 -14.13
CA PRO A 162 8.85 -8.54 -14.08
C PRO A 162 8.71 -7.06 -13.77
N CYS A 163 9.54 -6.57 -12.87
CA CYS A 163 9.78 -5.15 -12.66
C CYS A 163 11.29 -4.89 -12.72
N SER A 164 11.65 -3.70 -13.17
CA SER A 164 13.04 -3.30 -13.32
C SER A 164 13.43 -2.24 -12.30
N TRP A 165 14.71 -2.22 -11.97
CA TRP A 165 15.36 -1.15 -11.24
C TRP A 165 16.67 -0.82 -11.95
N THR A 166 17.10 0.42 -11.81
CA THR A 166 18.27 1.00 -12.48
C THR A 166 19.46 1.10 -11.52
N ARG A 167 20.61 1.50 -12.07
CA ARG A 167 21.81 1.79 -11.29
C ARG A 167 21.57 2.86 -10.22
N ARG A 168 20.62 3.77 -10.45
CA ARG A 168 20.24 4.81 -9.50
C ARG A 168 19.60 4.21 -8.25
N GLN A 169 18.67 3.25 -8.38
CA GLN A 169 18.06 2.60 -7.21
C GLN A 169 19.10 1.83 -6.39
N TYR A 170 20.07 1.19 -7.04
CA TYR A 170 21.20 0.58 -6.33
C TYR A 170 21.98 1.61 -5.50
N GLN A 171 22.29 2.78 -6.07
CA GLN A 171 23.01 3.83 -5.36
C GLN A 171 22.20 4.39 -4.18
N ILE A 172 20.89 4.61 -4.38
CA ILE A 172 19.98 5.03 -3.32
C ILE A 172 19.96 3.99 -2.19
N ALA A 173 19.83 2.69 -2.52
CA ALA A 173 19.86 1.60 -1.55
C ALA A 173 21.16 1.59 -0.73
N LEU A 174 22.33 1.73 -1.39
CA LEU A 174 23.62 1.83 -0.70
C LEU A 174 23.69 3.03 0.24
N SER A 175 23.28 4.21 -0.22
CA SER A 175 23.30 5.41 0.61
C SER A 175 22.39 5.27 1.81
N LEU A 176 21.18 4.76 1.61
CA LEU A 176 20.17 4.63 2.68
C LEU A 176 20.59 3.64 3.78
N GLN A 177 21.39 2.63 3.47
CA GLN A 177 21.86 1.66 4.48
C GLN A 177 22.70 2.27 5.61
N HIS A 178 23.37 3.39 5.35
CA HIS A 178 24.29 4.01 6.31
C HIS A 178 23.58 4.85 7.37
N TYR A 179 22.29 5.14 7.20
CA TYR A 179 21.50 5.87 8.18
C TYR A 179 21.07 4.99 9.36
N SER A 180 20.88 5.62 10.51
CA SER A 180 20.25 5.02 11.69
C SER A 180 18.76 4.77 11.47
N ASP A 181 18.14 3.96 12.33
CA ASP A 181 16.73 3.60 12.18
C ASP A 181 15.78 4.82 12.31
N SER A 182 16.10 5.79 13.16
CA SER A 182 15.33 7.03 13.30
C SER A 182 15.45 7.93 12.07
N GLU A 183 16.64 8.04 11.48
CA GLU A 183 16.85 8.75 10.22
C GLU A 183 16.10 8.07 9.07
N ILE A 184 16.11 6.73 9.01
CA ILE A 184 15.34 5.98 8.01
C ILE A 184 13.85 6.24 8.15
N LEU A 185 13.30 6.18 9.37
CA LEU A 185 11.90 6.52 9.61
C LEU A 185 11.59 7.93 9.12
N SER A 186 12.40 8.91 9.50
CA SER A 186 12.19 10.31 9.10
C SER A 186 12.27 10.54 7.59
N ILE A 187 13.12 9.80 6.87
CA ILE A 187 13.35 9.98 5.42
C ILE A 187 12.33 9.19 4.59
N CYS A 188 11.95 7.99 5.05
CA CYS A 188 11.24 7.00 4.23
C CYS A 188 9.79 6.74 4.64
N SER A 189 9.34 7.19 5.81
CA SER A 189 7.96 7.02 6.27
C SER A 189 7.12 8.26 5.99
N THR A 190 5.83 8.06 5.69
CA THR A 190 4.82 9.13 5.68
C THR A 190 4.31 9.47 7.08
N SER A 191 4.55 8.61 8.06
CA SER A 191 4.10 8.76 9.45
C SER A 191 5.11 8.14 10.43
N PRO A 192 6.28 8.78 10.65
CA PRO A 192 7.41 8.16 11.37
C PRO A 192 7.10 7.63 12.78
N THR A 193 6.14 8.24 13.49
CA THR A 193 5.72 7.86 14.84
C THR A 193 4.68 6.74 14.88
N ALA A 194 4.06 6.40 13.74
CA ALA A 194 2.96 5.45 13.65
C ALA A 194 3.32 4.13 12.93
N GLU A 195 4.54 4.02 12.40
CA GLU A 195 4.98 2.83 11.67
C GLU A 195 5.04 1.57 12.53
N GLY A 196 4.85 0.42 11.88
CA GLY A 196 5.01 -0.89 12.54
C GLY A 196 6.46 -1.15 12.98
N PRO A 197 6.67 -2.00 14.00
CA PRO A 197 7.99 -2.25 14.58
C PRO A 197 8.99 -2.86 13.59
N ASP A 198 8.53 -3.45 12.49
CA ASP A 198 9.35 -4.07 11.46
C ASP A 198 9.54 -3.18 10.21
N PHE A 199 9.07 -1.93 10.22
CA PHE A 199 9.15 -1.02 9.06
C PHE A 199 10.59 -0.85 8.55
N VAL A 200 11.52 -0.50 9.45
CA VAL A 200 12.92 -0.26 9.09
C VAL A 200 13.62 -1.57 8.67
N ASP A 201 13.37 -2.69 9.37
CA ASP A 201 13.90 -4.00 8.97
C ASP A 201 13.46 -4.36 7.54
N ASN A 202 12.19 -4.13 7.20
CA ASN A 202 11.67 -4.39 5.86
C ASN A 202 12.33 -3.52 4.79
N LEU A 203 12.64 -2.25 5.08
CA LEU A 203 13.37 -1.38 4.16
C LEU A 203 14.80 -1.86 3.96
N ARG A 204 15.52 -2.17 5.05
CA ARG A 204 16.90 -2.69 4.98
C ARG A 204 16.99 -3.97 4.16
N ARG A 205 16.03 -4.89 4.33
CA ARG A 205 15.94 -6.14 3.54
C ARG A 205 15.70 -5.88 2.05
N GLN A 206 14.88 -4.91 1.69
CA GLN A 206 14.70 -4.51 0.29
C GLN A 206 15.98 -3.94 -0.30
N TRP A 207 16.67 -3.07 0.43
CA TRP A 207 17.94 -2.49 -0.02
C TRP A 207 19.03 -3.55 -0.16
N ASN A 208 19.16 -4.46 0.81
CA ASN A 208 20.06 -5.62 0.71
C ASN A 208 19.81 -6.40 -0.58
N TYR A 209 18.55 -6.70 -0.89
CA TYR A 209 18.19 -7.40 -2.11
C TYR A 209 18.59 -6.65 -3.38
N LEU A 210 18.38 -5.33 -3.43
CA LEU A 210 18.79 -4.50 -4.57
C LEU A 210 20.31 -4.41 -4.73
N ILE A 211 21.06 -4.49 -3.62
CA ILE A 211 22.53 -4.46 -3.62
C ILE A 211 23.10 -5.81 -4.04
N GLU A 212 22.52 -6.92 -3.55
CA GLU A 212 22.89 -8.28 -3.92
C GLU A 212 22.53 -8.62 -5.37
N HIS A 213 21.41 -8.06 -5.86
CA HIS A 213 20.90 -8.27 -7.22
C HIS A 213 20.77 -6.93 -7.98
N PRO A 214 21.89 -6.28 -8.34
CA PRO A 214 21.86 -4.99 -9.01
C PRO A 214 21.25 -5.06 -10.42
N HIS A 215 21.26 -6.25 -11.04
CA HIS A 215 20.62 -6.50 -12.32
C HIS A 215 19.29 -7.23 -12.13
N TRP A 216 18.16 -6.52 -12.32
CA TRP A 216 16.81 -7.08 -12.17
C TRP A 216 16.54 -8.34 -13.00
N MET A 217 17.29 -8.56 -14.09
CA MET A 217 17.23 -9.78 -14.90
C MET A 217 17.67 -11.05 -14.15
N GLU A 218 18.43 -10.93 -13.06
CA GLU A 218 18.72 -12.06 -12.16
C GLU A 218 17.44 -12.49 -11.41
N THR A 219 16.60 -11.52 -11.06
CA THR A 219 15.32 -11.76 -10.38
C THR A 219 14.26 -12.27 -11.36
N PHE A 220 14.27 -11.75 -12.59
CA PHE A 220 13.36 -12.11 -13.69
C PHE A 220 14.11 -12.56 -14.96
N PRO A 221 14.71 -13.76 -14.96
CA PRO A 221 15.43 -14.27 -16.12
C PRO A 221 14.54 -14.31 -17.35
N LYS A 222 15.07 -13.83 -18.49
CA LYS A 222 14.33 -13.77 -19.77
C LYS A 222 12.99 -13.02 -19.67
N LYS A 223 12.86 -12.07 -18.74
CA LYS A 223 11.60 -11.35 -18.46
C LYS A 223 10.43 -12.29 -18.12
N GLN A 224 10.70 -13.45 -17.53
CA GLN A 224 9.64 -14.36 -17.10
C GLN A 224 9.12 -13.97 -15.72
N PRO A 225 7.79 -14.08 -15.48
CA PRO A 225 7.22 -13.84 -14.16
C PRO A 225 7.66 -14.92 -13.16
N ARG A 226 7.63 -14.57 -11.87
CA ARG A 226 7.84 -15.54 -10.79
C ARG A 226 6.48 -16.07 -10.37
N ILE A 227 6.27 -17.36 -10.60
CA ILE A 227 4.98 -18.03 -10.39
C ILE A 227 5.03 -18.84 -9.10
N PHE A 228 3.99 -18.71 -8.28
CA PHE A 228 3.82 -19.52 -7.07
C PHE A 228 2.41 -20.10 -7.02
N THR A 229 2.34 -21.41 -6.84
CA THR A 229 1.07 -22.17 -6.72
C THR A 229 0.88 -22.66 -5.30
N ARG A 230 -0.37 -22.83 -4.91
CA ARG A 230 -0.72 -23.39 -3.60
C ARG A 230 -0.47 -24.90 -3.60
N SER A 231 0.26 -25.41 -2.61
CA SER A 231 0.42 -26.85 -2.38
C SER A 231 -0.78 -27.42 -1.60
N ALA A 232 -0.89 -28.75 -1.58
CA ALA A 232 -1.99 -29.45 -0.90
C ALA A 232 -2.10 -29.14 0.61
N ASP A 233 -1.01 -28.73 1.25
CA ASP A 233 -0.96 -28.29 2.65
C ASP A 233 -1.25 -26.79 2.83
N GLY A 234 -1.68 -26.10 1.77
CA GLY A 234 -2.05 -24.69 1.79
C GLY A 234 -0.88 -23.70 1.68
N ARG A 235 0.38 -24.18 1.65
CA ARG A 235 1.57 -23.32 1.51
C ARG A 235 1.80 -22.88 0.06
N TRP A 236 2.60 -21.84 -0.13
CA TRP A 236 2.99 -21.36 -1.46
C TRP A 236 4.32 -21.97 -1.90
N LYS A 237 4.35 -22.57 -3.09
CA LYS A 237 5.54 -23.16 -3.70
C LYS A 237 5.89 -22.44 -5.01
N LYS A 238 7.16 -22.08 -5.18
CA LYS A 238 7.68 -21.52 -6.44
C LYS A 238 7.69 -22.60 -7.52
N CYS A 239 7.17 -22.27 -8.70
CA CYS A 239 7.18 -23.11 -9.90
C CYS A 239 8.51 -23.00 -10.65
#